data_AF-A0A924Q071-F1
#
_entry.id   AF-A0A924Q071-F1
#
_cell.length_a   1.000
_cell.length_b   1.000
_cell.length_c   1.000
_cell.angle_alpha   90.00
_cell.angle_beta   90.00
_cell.angle_gamma   90.00
#
_symmetry.space_group_name_H-M   'P 1'
#
loop_
_entity.id
_entity.type
_entity.pdbx_description
1 polymer ?
#
loop_
_entity_poly.entity_id
_entity_poly.type
_entity_poly.pdbx_seq_one_letter_code
_entity_poly.pdbx_strand_id
1 'polypeptide(L)'
;MELIQHLSLGFGVAFTPINLLYAFIGCILGTLIGVLPGIGPVATIAMLLPATYALPPVSALIMLAGIYYGAQYGGSTTAILVNLPGESSSIVTCIDGYQMARKGRAGPALAAAGLGSFFAGCVGTLILAAFAPPLTELAFKFGPAEYFSLMILGLIGAVVLASGSLLKAIAMIILGLLLGLVGTDVNSGVARYSFNIPELTDVIGFVAVAMGVFGYGEIISNLALPEENREVFTAKVQGLWPTKQDFKDMTPAVLRGTFLGSALGILPGGGAL
;
A
#
# COMPACT_ATOMS: atom_id res chain seq x y z
N MET A 1 22.37 -15.76 16.77
CA MET A 1 22.51 -16.90 15.84
C MET A 1 21.15 -17.34 15.27
N GLU A 2 20.06 -17.28 16.04
CA GLU A 2 18.74 -17.72 15.57
C GLU A 2 18.18 -16.93 14.38
N LEU A 3 18.34 -15.59 14.34
CA LEU A 3 17.89 -14.79 13.18
C LEU A 3 18.49 -15.28 11.86
N ILE A 4 19.79 -15.59 11.84
CA ILE A 4 20.48 -16.07 10.65
C ILE A 4 19.96 -17.46 10.26
N GLN A 5 19.65 -18.32 11.24
CA GLN A 5 19.06 -19.64 10.97
C GLN A 5 17.64 -19.52 10.41
N HIS A 6 16.79 -18.65 10.95
CA HIS A 6 15.45 -18.39 10.42
C HIS A 6 15.49 -17.81 9.01
N LEU A 7 16.40 -16.86 8.75
CA LEU A 7 16.60 -16.32 7.40
C LEU A 7 17.12 -17.39 6.44
N SER A 8 18.08 -18.21 6.86
CA SER A 8 18.61 -19.31 6.05
C SER A 8 17.52 -20.33 5.68
N LEU A 9 16.66 -20.69 6.63
CA LEU A 9 15.51 -21.55 6.39
C LEU A 9 14.54 -20.90 5.39
N GLY A 10 14.18 -19.64 5.62
CA GLY A 10 13.30 -18.86 4.76
C GLY A 10 13.80 -18.79 3.32
N PHE A 11 15.08 -18.46 3.12
CA PHE A 11 15.71 -18.47 1.80
C PHE A 11 15.74 -19.86 1.18
N GLY A 12 16.01 -20.92 1.96
CA GLY A 12 15.96 -22.29 1.47
C GLY A 12 14.59 -22.68 0.91
N VAL A 13 13.51 -22.22 1.53
CA VAL A 13 12.15 -22.45 1.05
C VAL A 13 11.79 -21.54 -0.13
N ALA A 14 12.12 -20.24 -0.03
CA ALA A 14 11.80 -19.25 -1.05
C ALA A 14 12.50 -19.51 -2.39
N PHE A 15 13.75 -19.99 -2.38
CA PHE A 15 14.53 -20.28 -3.60
C PHE A 15 14.18 -21.61 -4.27
N THR A 16 13.18 -22.35 -3.78
CA THR A 16 12.69 -23.50 -4.51
C THR A 16 12.06 -23.06 -5.85
N PRO A 17 12.28 -23.78 -6.97
CA PRO A 17 11.78 -23.36 -8.28
C PRO A 17 10.27 -23.12 -8.32
N ILE A 18 9.51 -23.91 -7.56
CA ILE A 18 8.07 -23.79 -7.45
C ILE A 18 7.65 -22.49 -6.76
N ASN A 19 8.32 -22.10 -5.68
CA ASN A 19 8.01 -20.86 -4.96
C ASN A 19 8.47 -19.63 -5.73
N LEU A 20 9.59 -19.69 -6.45
CA LEU A 20 10.00 -18.62 -7.36
C LEU A 20 8.98 -18.44 -8.50
N LEU A 21 8.44 -19.53 -9.05
CA LEU A 21 7.39 -19.45 -10.06
C LEU A 21 6.13 -18.79 -9.51
N TYR A 22 5.67 -19.19 -8.32
CA TYR A 22 4.51 -18.57 -7.69
C TYR A 22 4.73 -17.11 -7.30
N ALA A 23 5.93 -16.75 -6.81
CA ALA A 23 6.32 -15.37 -6.58
C ALA A 23 6.25 -14.55 -7.87
N PHE A 24 6.80 -15.10 -8.96
CA PHE A 24 6.80 -14.45 -10.28
C PHE A 24 5.39 -14.25 -10.84
N ILE A 25 4.54 -15.29 -10.80
CA ILE A 25 3.14 -15.19 -11.20
C ILE A 25 2.41 -14.16 -10.34
N GLY A 26 2.61 -14.20 -9.02
CA GLY A 26 2.03 -13.25 -8.09
C GLY A 26 2.42 -11.81 -8.42
N CYS A 27 3.71 -11.54 -8.62
CA CYS A 27 4.20 -10.23 -9.03
C CYS A 27 3.60 -9.76 -10.35
N ILE A 28 3.50 -10.63 -11.37
CA ILE A 28 2.89 -10.28 -12.66
C ILE A 28 1.42 -9.90 -12.49
N LEU A 29 0.63 -10.76 -11.83
CA LEU A 29 -0.79 -10.52 -11.63
C LEU A 29 -1.02 -9.25 -10.80
N GLY A 30 -0.24 -9.10 -9.72
CA GLY A 30 -0.22 -7.90 -8.90
C GLY A 30 0.04 -6.66 -9.73
N THR A 31 1.10 -6.63 -10.53
CA THR A 31 1.44 -5.46 -11.35
C THR A 31 0.39 -5.17 -12.42
N LEU A 32 -0.14 -6.19 -13.11
CA LEU A 32 -1.20 -6.00 -14.10
C LEU A 32 -2.46 -5.37 -13.50
N ILE A 33 -2.86 -5.82 -12.30
CA ILE A 33 -4.03 -5.28 -11.61
C ILE A 33 -3.73 -3.93 -10.96
N GLY A 34 -2.54 -3.74 -10.38
CA GLY A 34 -2.14 -2.48 -9.75
C GLY A 34 -2.03 -1.31 -10.73
N VAL A 35 -1.81 -1.58 -12.02
CA VAL A 35 -1.88 -0.57 -13.09
C VAL A 35 -3.33 -0.16 -13.40
N LEU A 36 -4.34 -0.81 -12.83
CA LEU A 36 -5.73 -0.37 -12.96
C LEU A 36 -6.01 0.69 -11.89
N PRO A 37 -6.37 1.93 -12.29
CA PRO A 37 -6.74 2.97 -11.34
C PRO A 37 -7.88 2.52 -10.44
N GLY A 38 -7.79 2.83 -9.16
CA GLY A 38 -8.86 2.49 -8.21
C GLY A 38 -8.77 1.09 -7.60
N ILE A 39 -7.80 0.26 -8.00
CA ILE A 39 -7.62 -1.10 -7.46
C ILE A 39 -6.32 -1.19 -6.67
N GLY A 40 -6.44 -1.10 -5.35
CA GLY A 40 -5.30 -1.24 -4.44
C GLY A 40 -4.85 -2.70 -4.22
N PRO A 41 -3.71 -2.91 -3.54
CA PRO A 41 -3.17 -4.23 -3.20
C PRO A 41 -4.14 -5.09 -2.39
N VAL A 42 -4.87 -4.51 -1.43
CA VAL A 42 -5.86 -5.25 -0.61
C VAL A 42 -6.98 -5.83 -1.46
N ALA A 43 -7.57 -5.01 -2.34
CA ALA A 43 -8.62 -5.46 -3.25
C ALA A 43 -8.10 -6.55 -4.20
N THR A 44 -6.87 -6.37 -4.71
CA THR A 44 -6.20 -7.34 -5.57
C THR A 44 -6.01 -8.69 -4.86
N ILE A 45 -5.52 -8.67 -3.62
CA ILE A 45 -5.36 -9.87 -2.79
C ILE A 45 -6.71 -10.52 -2.54
N ALA A 46 -7.73 -9.75 -2.14
CA ALA A 46 -9.06 -10.29 -1.87
C ALA A 46 -9.66 -11.00 -3.09
N MET A 47 -9.49 -10.43 -4.29
CA MET A 47 -9.96 -11.01 -5.55
C MET A 47 -9.19 -12.29 -5.93
N LEU A 48 -7.88 -12.35 -5.66
CA LEU A 48 -7.02 -13.47 -6.04
C LEU A 48 -6.86 -14.53 -4.94
N LEU A 49 -7.27 -14.24 -3.70
CA LEU A 49 -7.18 -15.15 -2.56
C LEU A 49 -7.81 -16.51 -2.86
N PRO A 50 -9.01 -16.62 -3.48
CA PRO A 50 -9.60 -17.92 -3.82
C PRO A 50 -8.73 -18.78 -4.74
N ALA A 51 -7.95 -18.16 -5.63
CA ALA A 51 -7.04 -18.88 -6.54
C ALA A 51 -5.86 -19.52 -5.79
N THR A 52 -5.59 -19.10 -4.55
CA THR A 52 -4.51 -19.63 -3.71
C THR A 52 -4.95 -20.75 -2.78
N TYR A 53 -6.25 -21.04 -2.63
CA TYR A 53 -6.76 -22.04 -1.69
C TYR A 53 -6.34 -23.48 -2.00
N ALA A 54 -6.05 -23.78 -3.28
CA ALA A 54 -5.57 -25.09 -3.69
C ALA A 54 -4.04 -25.25 -3.51
N LEU A 55 -3.32 -24.19 -3.15
CA LEU A 55 -1.87 -24.19 -3.02
C LEU A 55 -1.43 -24.58 -1.61
N PRO A 56 -0.23 -25.17 -1.44
CA PRO A 56 0.39 -25.30 -0.14
C PRO A 56 0.50 -23.92 0.55
N PRO A 57 0.28 -23.83 1.88
CA PRO A 57 0.19 -22.54 2.58
C PRO A 57 1.40 -21.63 2.36
N VAL A 58 2.61 -22.20 2.31
CA VAL A 58 3.84 -21.42 2.08
C VAL A 58 3.86 -20.82 0.68
N SER A 59 3.53 -21.61 -0.34
CA SER A 59 3.47 -21.14 -1.74
C SER A 59 2.35 -20.11 -1.92
N ALA A 60 1.21 -20.30 -1.27
CA ALA A 60 0.11 -19.33 -1.26
C ALA A 60 0.56 -17.98 -0.67
N LEU A 61 1.21 -17.99 0.50
CA LEU A 61 1.73 -16.77 1.13
C LEU A 61 2.78 -16.06 0.27
N ILE A 62 3.67 -16.81 -0.38
CA ILE A 62 4.67 -16.25 -1.30
C ILE A 62 3.99 -15.61 -2.53
N MET A 63 2.99 -16.27 -3.10
CA MET A 63 2.22 -15.72 -4.22
C MET A 63 1.47 -14.44 -3.82
N LEU A 64 0.78 -14.45 -2.67
CA LEU A 64 0.05 -13.29 -2.15
C LEU A 64 0.99 -12.12 -1.83
N ALA A 65 2.18 -12.40 -1.29
CA ALA A 65 3.22 -11.38 -1.12
C ALA A 65 3.66 -10.79 -2.46
N GLY A 66 3.86 -11.64 -3.48
CA GLY A 66 4.14 -11.19 -4.84
C GLY A 66 3.02 -10.30 -5.41
N ILE A 67 1.76 -10.68 -5.20
CA ILE A 67 0.60 -9.88 -5.59
C ILE A 67 0.61 -8.51 -4.88
N TYR A 68 0.85 -8.49 -3.58
CA TYR A 68 0.91 -7.25 -2.78
C TYR A 68 1.96 -6.28 -3.35
N TYR A 69 3.21 -6.73 -3.45
CA TYR A 69 4.32 -5.90 -3.93
C TYR A 69 4.15 -5.51 -5.40
N GLY A 70 3.65 -6.44 -6.22
CA GLY A 70 3.36 -6.19 -7.63
C GLY A 70 2.30 -5.11 -7.81
N ALA A 71 1.22 -5.15 -7.02
CA ALA A 71 0.13 -4.18 -7.07
C ALA A 71 0.57 -2.79 -6.58
N GLN A 72 1.35 -2.73 -5.49
CA GLN A 72 1.90 -1.48 -4.95
C GLN A 72 2.80 -0.78 -6.00
N TYR A 73 3.67 -1.57 -6.66
CA TYR A 73 4.49 -1.07 -7.76
C TYR A 73 3.66 -0.66 -8.99
N GLY A 74 2.64 -1.44 -9.35
CA GLY A 74 1.72 -1.12 -10.44
C GLY A 74 1.00 0.22 -10.24
N GLY A 75 0.51 0.48 -9.02
CA GLY A 75 -0.18 1.73 -8.67
C GLY A 75 0.74 2.95 -8.74
N SER A 76 2.03 2.77 -8.49
CA SER A 76 3.03 3.82 -8.70
C SER A 76 3.17 4.19 -10.18
N THR A 77 3.01 3.22 -11.09
CA THR A 77 3.14 3.44 -12.54
C THR A 77 2.03 4.35 -13.07
N THR A 78 0.77 4.12 -12.65
CA THR A 78 -0.35 4.98 -13.04
C THR A 78 -0.26 6.37 -12.40
N ALA A 79 0.16 6.44 -11.14
CA ALA A 79 0.38 7.71 -10.45
C ALA A 79 1.42 8.58 -11.20
N ILE A 80 2.51 7.98 -11.66
CA ILE A 80 3.60 8.68 -12.37
C ILE A 80 3.19 9.07 -13.78
N LEU A 81 2.54 8.20 -14.54
CA LEU A 81 2.33 8.43 -15.97
C LEU A 81 1.05 9.21 -16.29
N VAL A 82 0.00 9.01 -15.50
CA VAL A 82 -1.36 9.49 -15.82
C VAL A 82 -2.04 10.24 -14.67
N ASN A 83 -1.29 10.58 -13.61
CA ASN A 83 -1.81 11.31 -12.44
C ASN A 83 -3.03 10.65 -11.75
N LEU A 84 -3.20 9.34 -11.96
CA LEU A 84 -4.31 8.57 -11.42
C LEU A 84 -3.76 7.52 -10.44
N PRO A 85 -3.81 7.79 -9.12
CA PRO A 85 -3.28 6.87 -8.12
C PRO A 85 -4.14 5.61 -8.05
N GLY A 86 -3.49 4.44 -7.95
CA GLY A 86 -4.18 3.16 -7.71
C GLY A 86 -4.68 2.98 -6.27
N GLU A 87 -4.10 3.71 -5.33
CA GLU A 87 -4.39 3.67 -3.90
C GLU A 87 -3.98 4.97 -3.18
N SER A 88 -4.44 5.17 -1.95
CA SER A 88 -4.21 6.41 -1.18
C SER A 88 -2.73 6.72 -0.91
N SER A 89 -1.92 5.70 -0.67
CA SER A 89 -0.46 5.82 -0.49
C SER A 89 0.24 6.32 -1.76
N SER A 90 -0.29 6.01 -2.94
CA SER A 90 0.26 6.41 -4.24
C SER A 90 -0.04 7.87 -4.63
N ILE A 91 -0.90 8.57 -3.88
CA ILE A 91 -1.19 10.00 -4.12
C ILE A 91 0.09 10.85 -4.02
N VAL A 92 0.96 10.54 -3.05
CA VAL A 92 2.22 11.28 -2.87
C VAL A 92 3.14 11.10 -4.08
N THR A 93 3.08 9.93 -4.72
CA THR A 93 3.83 9.65 -5.95
C THR A 93 3.37 10.53 -7.11
N CYS A 94 2.10 10.91 -7.18
CA CYS A 94 1.59 11.84 -8.20
C CYS A 94 2.27 13.22 -8.11
N ILE A 95 2.58 13.70 -6.89
CA ILE A 95 3.09 15.06 -6.67
C ILE A 95 4.39 15.30 -7.42
N ASP A 96 5.37 14.40 -7.28
CA ASP A 96 6.69 14.54 -7.90
C ASP A 96 6.81 13.71 -9.18
N GLY A 97 6.28 12.47 -9.16
CA GLY A 97 6.38 11.51 -10.24
C GLY A 97 5.73 11.99 -11.53
N TYR A 98 4.50 12.51 -11.42
CA TYR A 98 3.78 13.04 -12.58
C TYR A 98 4.46 14.28 -13.14
N GLN A 99 5.00 15.17 -12.30
CA GLN A 99 5.72 16.35 -12.77
C GLN A 99 7.05 15.98 -13.46
N MET A 100 7.72 14.91 -13.03
CA MET A 100 8.87 14.37 -13.75
C MET A 100 8.46 13.78 -15.10
N ALA A 101 7.36 13.02 -15.16
CA ALA A 101 6.83 12.51 -16.42
C ALA A 101 6.51 13.65 -17.40
N ARG A 102 5.85 14.72 -16.94
CA ARG A 102 5.56 15.94 -17.72
C ARG A 102 6.78 16.62 -18.31
N LYS A 103 7.93 16.52 -17.64
CA LYS A 103 9.22 17.03 -18.14
C LYS A 103 9.95 16.07 -19.08
N GLY A 104 9.28 15.01 -19.55
CA GLY A 104 9.88 13.97 -20.39
C GLY A 104 10.77 12.99 -19.62
N ARG A 105 10.72 12.98 -18.28
CA ARG A 105 11.56 12.17 -17.41
C ARG A 105 10.79 11.04 -16.74
N ALA A 106 9.85 10.44 -17.47
CA ALA A 106 9.03 9.31 -17.00
C ALA A 106 9.88 8.08 -16.66
N GLY A 107 10.91 7.75 -17.46
CA GLY A 107 11.79 6.61 -17.22
C GLY A 107 12.50 6.67 -15.86
N PRO A 108 13.26 7.74 -15.56
CA PRO A 108 13.89 7.92 -14.26
C PRO A 108 12.90 7.95 -13.09
N ALA A 109 11.70 8.50 -13.28
CA ALA A 109 10.66 8.51 -12.25
C ALA A 109 10.19 7.08 -11.89
N LEU A 110 9.89 6.27 -12.90
CA LEU A 110 9.48 4.86 -12.72
C LEU A 110 10.60 4.02 -12.09
N ALA A 111 11.85 4.25 -12.50
CA ALA A 111 13.00 3.55 -11.92
C ALA A 111 13.29 3.99 -10.49
N ALA A 112 13.13 5.27 -10.15
CA ALA A 112 13.25 5.75 -8.77
C ALA A 112 12.20 5.11 -7.87
N ALA A 113 10.94 5.02 -8.32
CA ALA A 113 9.88 4.33 -7.60
C ALA A 113 10.20 2.83 -7.42
N GLY A 114 10.61 2.13 -8.49
CA GLY A 114 10.93 0.70 -8.42
C GLY A 114 12.14 0.39 -7.54
N LEU A 115 13.27 1.08 -7.74
CA LEU A 115 14.50 0.86 -6.97
C LEU A 115 14.35 1.31 -5.52
N GLY A 116 13.67 2.43 -5.28
CA GLY A 116 13.36 2.93 -3.95
C GLY A 116 12.50 1.94 -3.16
N SER A 117 11.40 1.47 -3.76
CA SER A 117 10.52 0.48 -3.14
C SER A 117 11.20 -0.88 -2.92
N PHE A 118 12.06 -1.31 -3.84
CA PHE A 118 12.87 -2.52 -3.66
C PHE A 118 13.80 -2.40 -2.45
N PHE A 119 14.57 -1.32 -2.36
CA PHE A 119 15.46 -1.08 -1.23
C PHE A 119 14.69 -0.98 0.10
N ALA A 120 13.63 -0.17 0.13
CA ALA A 120 12.80 0.00 1.31
C ALA A 120 12.14 -1.31 1.75
N GLY A 121 11.64 -2.11 0.80
CA GLY A 121 11.06 -3.43 1.05
C GLY A 121 12.07 -4.43 1.62
N CYS A 122 13.31 -4.46 1.09
CA CYS A 122 14.38 -5.29 1.65
C CYS A 122 14.72 -4.89 3.09
N VAL A 123 14.92 -3.58 3.34
CA VAL A 123 15.23 -3.08 4.68
C VAL A 123 14.08 -3.36 5.65
N GLY A 124 12.84 -3.07 5.24
CA GLY A 124 11.65 -3.33 6.04
C GLY A 124 11.47 -4.81 6.38
N THR A 125 11.72 -5.70 5.42
CA THR A 125 11.67 -7.15 5.65
C THR A 125 12.73 -7.61 6.66
N LEU A 126 13.95 -7.06 6.59
CA LEU A 126 15.00 -7.38 7.57
C LEU A 126 14.67 -6.85 8.97
N ILE A 127 14.14 -5.64 9.06
CA ILE A 127 13.67 -5.07 10.33
C ILE A 127 12.54 -5.94 10.89
N LEU A 128 11.55 -6.29 10.07
CA LEU A 128 10.46 -7.17 10.50
C LEU A 128 10.99 -8.53 10.96
N ALA A 129 11.90 -9.17 10.21
CA ALA A 129 12.50 -10.45 10.61
C ALA A 129 13.27 -10.36 11.94
N ALA A 130 13.97 -9.25 12.18
CA ALA A 130 14.72 -9.03 13.42
C ALA A 130 13.79 -8.76 14.63
N PHE A 131 12.70 -8.01 14.43
CA PHE A 131 11.77 -7.62 15.49
C PHE A 131 10.57 -8.57 15.64
N ALA A 132 10.33 -9.49 14.71
CA ALA A 132 9.19 -10.40 14.77
C ALA A 132 9.18 -11.25 16.06
N PRO A 133 10.27 -11.93 16.47
CA PRO A 133 10.24 -12.73 17.71
C PRO A 133 9.88 -11.92 18.97
N PRO A 134 10.54 -10.78 19.30
CA PRO A 134 10.18 -10.03 20.49
C PRO A 134 8.79 -9.38 20.39
N LEU A 135 8.35 -8.97 19.19
CA LEU A 135 7.00 -8.45 19.00
C LEU A 135 5.93 -9.52 19.22
N THR A 136 6.18 -10.76 18.80
CA THR A 136 5.28 -11.89 19.04
C THR A 136 5.18 -12.24 20.52
N GLU A 137 6.31 -12.29 21.25
CA GLU A 137 6.28 -12.51 22.70
C GLU A 137 5.53 -11.41 23.46
N LEU A 138 5.68 -10.16 23.00
CA LEU A 138 4.94 -9.04 23.54
C LEU A 138 3.44 -9.18 23.24
N ALA A 139 3.08 -9.49 21.99
CA ALA A 139 1.69 -9.68 21.57
C ALA A 139 0.96 -10.76 22.38
N PHE A 140 1.62 -11.86 22.77
CA PHE A 140 1.00 -12.87 23.63
C PHE A 140 0.67 -12.39 25.05
N LYS A 141 1.26 -11.29 25.50
CA LYS A 141 0.98 -10.67 26.81
C LYS A 141 -0.12 -9.61 26.74
N PHE A 142 -0.59 -9.27 25.55
CA PHE A 142 -1.60 -8.23 25.38
C PHE A 142 -2.98 -8.74 25.78
N GLY A 143 -3.59 -8.05 26.73
CA GLY A 143 -5.00 -8.20 27.05
C GLY A 143 -5.86 -7.16 26.33
N PRO A 144 -7.19 -7.18 26.57
CA PRO A 144 -8.11 -6.20 26.00
C PRO A 144 -7.74 -4.75 26.31
N ALA A 145 -7.17 -4.48 27.49
CA ALA A 145 -6.76 -3.14 27.91
C ALA A 145 -5.58 -2.62 27.09
N GLU A 146 -4.54 -3.43 26.89
CA GLU A 146 -3.36 -3.05 26.12
C GLU A 146 -3.70 -2.85 24.64
N TYR A 147 -4.57 -3.70 24.07
CA TYR A 147 -5.10 -3.52 22.72
C TYR A 147 -5.86 -2.20 22.58
N PHE A 148 -6.75 -1.88 23.53
CA PHE A 148 -7.49 -0.62 23.54
C PHE A 148 -6.55 0.59 23.63
N SER A 149 -5.58 0.56 24.54
CA SER A 149 -4.60 1.63 24.70
C SER A 149 -3.73 1.82 23.45
N LEU A 150 -3.32 0.74 22.77
CA LEU A 150 -2.60 0.86 21.50
C LEU A 150 -3.46 1.47 20.40
N MET A 151 -4.73 1.11 20.30
CA MET A 151 -5.63 1.72 19.31
C MET A 151 -5.80 3.22 19.57
N ILE A 152 -6.00 3.62 20.84
CA ILE A 152 -6.05 5.04 21.22
C ILE A 152 -4.74 5.75 20.86
N LEU A 153 -3.59 5.13 21.15
CA LEU A 153 -2.29 5.70 20.81
C LEU A 153 -2.16 5.94 19.30
N GLY A 154 -2.61 4.99 18.47
CA GLY A 154 -2.66 5.14 17.01
C GLY A 154 -3.53 6.31 16.57
N LEU A 155 -4.72 6.45 17.17
CA LEU A 155 -5.62 7.58 16.90
C LEU A 155 -5.00 8.93 17.31
N ILE A 156 -4.32 9.00 18.46
CA ILE A 156 -3.58 10.20 18.89
C ILE A 156 -2.46 10.51 17.90
N GLY A 157 -1.72 9.48 17.46
CA GLY A 157 -0.68 9.62 16.44
C GLY A 157 -1.22 10.22 15.14
N ALA A 158 -2.38 9.75 14.66
CA ALA A 158 -3.04 10.30 13.48
C ALA A 158 -3.41 11.78 13.64
N VAL A 159 -3.86 12.20 14.83
CA VAL A 159 -4.13 13.61 15.14
C VAL A 159 -2.85 14.45 15.09
N VAL A 160 -1.75 13.94 15.67
CA VAL A 160 -0.46 14.66 15.75
C VAL A 160 0.20 14.81 14.39
N LEU A 161 0.07 13.79 13.51
CA LEU A 161 0.61 13.84 12.16
C LEU A 161 -0.25 14.69 11.21
N ALA A 162 -1.52 14.93 11.53
CA ALA A 162 -2.39 15.76 10.71
C ALA A 162 -1.94 17.22 10.72
N SER A 163 -1.66 17.78 9.54
CA SER A 163 -1.36 19.21 9.39
C SER A 163 -2.65 20.03 9.39
N GLY A 164 -2.74 21.06 10.24
CA GLY A 164 -3.85 22.03 10.22
C GLY A 164 -4.65 22.10 11.52
N SER A 165 -5.98 22.13 11.42
CA SER A 165 -6.86 22.33 12.58
C SER A 165 -7.04 21.03 13.37
N LEU A 166 -6.61 21.05 14.64
CA LEU A 166 -6.77 19.96 15.60
C LEU A 166 -8.22 19.48 15.71
N LEU A 167 -9.17 20.41 15.80
CA LEU A 167 -10.59 20.10 15.94
C LEU A 167 -11.12 19.35 14.70
N LYS A 168 -10.69 19.75 13.49
CA LYS A 168 -11.06 19.06 12.26
C LYS A 168 -10.47 17.65 12.22
N ALA A 169 -9.21 17.48 12.63
CA ALA A 169 -8.57 16.16 12.68
C ALA A 169 -9.33 15.20 13.62
N ILE A 170 -9.66 15.66 14.83
CA ILE A 170 -10.44 14.87 15.79
C ILE A 170 -11.83 14.55 15.24
N ALA A 171 -12.52 15.54 14.65
CA ALA A 171 -13.84 15.33 14.07
C ALA A 171 -13.82 14.29 12.94
N MET A 172 -12.80 14.34 12.06
CA MET A 172 -12.64 13.38 10.98
C MET A 172 -12.31 11.96 11.48
N ILE A 173 -11.54 11.84 12.56
CA ILE A 173 -11.28 10.53 13.20
C ILE A 173 -12.57 9.95 13.78
N ILE A 174 -13.35 10.74 14.52
CA ILE A 174 -14.63 10.28 15.08
C ILE A 174 -15.57 9.87 13.95
N LEU A 175 -15.65 10.66 12.88
CA LEU A 175 -16.45 10.33 11.70
C LEU A 175 -15.97 9.01 11.07
N GLY A 176 -14.67 8.82 10.89
CA GLY A 176 -14.08 7.58 10.37
C GLY A 176 -14.40 6.36 11.23
N LEU A 177 -14.33 6.49 12.56
CA LEU A 177 -14.72 5.44 13.50
C LEU A 177 -16.21 5.10 13.38
N LEU A 178 -17.09 6.10 13.30
CA LEU A 178 -18.53 5.87 13.13
C LEU A 178 -18.84 5.14 11.82
N LEU A 179 -18.17 5.51 10.72
CA LEU A 179 -18.32 4.82 9.43
C LEU A 179 -17.74 3.40 9.47
N GLY A 180 -16.61 3.19 10.17
CA GLY A 180 -15.99 1.87 10.33
C GLY A 180 -16.76 0.90 11.23
N LEU A 181 -17.68 1.40 12.07
CA LEU A 181 -18.58 0.58 12.88
C LEU A 181 -19.76 0.00 12.07
N VAL A 182 -19.99 0.45 10.84
CA VAL A 182 -21.05 -0.05 9.97
C VAL A 182 -20.66 -1.43 9.44
N GLY A 183 -21.51 -2.42 9.66
CA GLY A 183 -21.33 -3.79 9.17
C GLY A 183 -21.38 -4.85 10.27
N THR A 184 -20.96 -6.06 9.93
CA THR A 184 -20.95 -7.19 10.86
C THR A 184 -19.75 -7.11 11.80
N ASP A 185 -20.00 -7.07 13.11
CA ASP A 185 -18.92 -7.12 14.09
C ASP A 185 -18.21 -8.49 14.05
N VAL A 186 -16.90 -8.48 13.79
CA VAL A 186 -16.11 -9.71 13.60
C VAL A 186 -15.99 -10.59 14.85
N ASN A 187 -16.22 -10.03 16.04
CA ASN A 187 -16.11 -10.76 17.31
C ASN A 187 -17.43 -11.39 17.73
N SER A 188 -18.54 -10.67 17.54
CA SER A 188 -19.88 -11.06 18.01
C SER A 188 -20.82 -11.54 16.90
N GLY A 189 -20.50 -11.27 15.63
CA GLY A 189 -21.35 -11.59 14.48
C GLY A 189 -22.60 -10.71 14.34
N VAL A 190 -22.75 -9.69 15.19
CA VAL A 190 -23.93 -8.81 15.19
C VAL A 190 -23.76 -7.72 14.13
N ALA A 191 -24.78 -7.52 13.29
CA ALA A 191 -24.83 -6.40 12.36
C ALA A 191 -25.06 -5.08 13.10
N ARG A 192 -24.15 -4.12 12.93
CA ARG A 192 -24.20 -2.78 13.51
C ARG A 192 -24.45 -1.75 12.42
N TYR A 193 -25.41 -0.86 12.66
CA TYR A 193 -25.73 0.24 11.76
C TYR A 193 -26.00 -0.18 10.30
N SER A 194 -26.46 -1.42 10.07
CA SER A 194 -26.79 -1.94 8.74
C SER A 194 -28.16 -1.50 8.23
N PHE A 195 -29.03 -0.99 9.11
CA PHE A 195 -30.38 -0.47 8.77
C PHE A 195 -31.24 -1.43 7.93
N ASN A 196 -31.05 -2.75 8.07
CA ASN A 196 -31.67 -3.79 7.23
C ASN A 196 -31.37 -3.67 5.72
N ILE A 197 -30.30 -2.97 5.36
CA ILE A 197 -29.76 -2.92 4.00
C ILE A 197 -28.67 -3.99 3.91
N PRO A 198 -28.86 -5.06 3.11
CA PRO A 198 -27.91 -6.17 3.02
C PRO A 198 -26.47 -5.73 2.72
N GLU A 199 -26.30 -4.75 1.82
CA GLU A 199 -25.00 -4.24 1.38
C GLU A 199 -24.22 -3.54 2.51
N LEU A 200 -24.91 -2.97 3.51
CA LEU A 200 -24.25 -2.35 4.65
C LEU A 200 -23.74 -3.37 5.68
N THR A 201 -24.17 -4.63 5.55
CA THR A 201 -23.68 -5.76 6.37
C THR A 201 -22.23 -6.12 6.02
N ASP A 202 -21.82 -5.89 4.77
CA ASP A 202 -20.50 -6.18 4.21
C ASP A 202 -19.46 -5.07 4.45
N VAL A 203 -19.75 -4.13 5.36
CA VAL A 203 -18.92 -2.97 5.73
C VAL A 203 -18.83 -1.92 4.60
N ILE A 204 -18.67 -0.65 4.96
CA ILE A 204 -18.39 0.40 3.98
C ILE A 204 -16.97 0.23 3.45
N GLY A 205 -16.84 -0.14 2.17
CA GLY A 205 -15.55 -0.26 1.50
C GLY A 205 -14.84 1.09 1.34
N PHE A 206 -14.10 1.52 2.37
CA PHE A 206 -13.38 2.81 2.38
C PHE A 206 -12.51 3.00 1.14
N VAL A 207 -11.81 1.94 0.70
CA VAL A 207 -11.00 1.96 -0.53
C VAL A 207 -11.87 2.30 -1.75
N ALA A 208 -13.03 1.66 -1.90
CA ALA A 208 -13.94 1.94 -3.01
C ALA A 208 -14.48 3.38 -2.97
N VAL A 209 -14.84 3.88 -1.79
CA VAL A 209 -15.32 5.26 -1.61
C VAL A 209 -14.21 6.27 -1.93
N ALA A 210 -13.01 6.09 -1.38
CA ALA A 210 -11.87 6.98 -1.62
C ALA A 210 -11.50 7.00 -3.10
N MET A 211 -11.37 5.83 -3.73
CA MET A 211 -11.07 5.72 -5.16
C MET A 211 -12.20 6.29 -6.02
N GLY A 212 -13.46 6.13 -5.62
CA GLY A 212 -14.59 6.79 -6.25
C GLY A 212 -14.45 8.31 -6.25
N VAL A 213 -14.18 8.92 -5.09
CA VAL A 213 -14.04 10.38 -4.96
C VAL A 213 -12.85 10.92 -5.77
N PHE A 214 -11.67 10.31 -5.65
CA PHE A 214 -10.47 10.77 -6.36
C PHE A 214 -10.52 10.45 -7.86
N GLY A 215 -10.94 9.23 -8.23
CA GLY A 215 -11.02 8.78 -9.61
C GLY A 215 -12.11 9.49 -10.41
N TYR A 216 -13.33 9.59 -9.90
CA TYR A 216 -14.39 10.36 -10.60
C TYR A 216 -14.07 11.84 -10.66
N GLY A 217 -13.49 12.42 -9.60
CA GLY A 217 -13.08 13.83 -9.60
C GLY A 217 -12.10 14.15 -10.71
N GLU A 218 -11.07 13.31 -10.88
CA GLU A 218 -10.06 13.48 -11.93
C GLU A 218 -10.65 13.24 -13.33
N ILE A 219 -11.51 12.22 -13.50
CA ILE A 219 -12.20 11.97 -14.78
C ILE A 219 -13.08 13.16 -15.15
N ILE A 220 -13.90 13.67 -14.23
CA ILE A 220 -14.78 14.81 -14.48
C ILE A 220 -13.97 16.08 -14.76
N SER A 221 -12.90 16.33 -14.00
CA SER A 221 -12.00 17.47 -14.19
C SER A 221 -11.32 17.43 -15.57
N ASN A 222 -10.79 16.26 -15.97
CA ASN A 222 -10.21 16.07 -17.30
C ASN A 222 -11.25 16.20 -18.41
N LEU A 223 -12.48 15.72 -18.17
CA LEU A 223 -13.58 15.87 -19.12
C LEU A 223 -14.00 17.34 -19.30
N ALA A 224 -13.90 18.15 -18.25
CA ALA A 224 -14.21 19.58 -18.27
C ALA A 224 -13.16 20.45 -18.98
N LEU A 225 -11.95 19.94 -19.21
CA LEU A 225 -10.93 20.63 -20.01
C LEU A 225 -11.27 20.55 -21.52
N PRO A 226 -11.10 21.65 -22.29
CA PRO A 226 -11.18 21.62 -23.74
C PRO A 226 -10.20 20.56 -24.31
N GLU A 227 -10.60 19.86 -25.39
CA GLU A 227 -9.77 18.80 -25.99
C GLU A 227 -8.33 19.24 -26.31
N GLU A 228 -8.13 20.51 -26.68
CA GLU A 228 -6.80 21.09 -26.97
C GLU A 228 -5.85 21.15 -25.76
N ASN A 229 -6.37 21.06 -24.52
CA ASN A 229 -5.57 21.08 -23.28
C ASN A 229 -5.50 19.73 -22.56
N ARG A 230 -6.08 18.66 -23.14
CA ARG A 230 -5.94 17.30 -22.59
C ARG A 230 -4.56 16.75 -22.93
N GLU A 231 -3.58 16.98 -22.05
CA GLU A 231 -2.27 16.34 -22.11
C GLU A 231 -2.38 14.85 -21.74
N VAL A 232 -2.88 14.01 -22.66
CA VAL A 232 -2.72 12.55 -22.51
C VAL A 232 -1.27 12.23 -22.83
N PHE A 233 -0.49 11.92 -21.80
CA PHE A 233 0.92 11.53 -21.92
C PHE A 233 1.02 10.19 -22.67
N THR A 234 1.01 10.27 -23.99
CA THR A 234 1.24 9.14 -24.92
C THR A 234 2.68 9.08 -25.41
N ALA A 235 3.55 9.94 -24.88
CA ALA A 235 4.96 9.96 -25.23
C ALA A 235 5.64 8.64 -24.85
N LYS A 236 6.38 8.05 -25.80
CA LYS A 236 7.17 6.84 -25.57
C LYS A 236 8.05 7.05 -24.33
N VAL A 237 7.92 6.19 -23.33
CA VAL A 237 8.83 6.16 -22.19
C VAL A 237 10.23 5.81 -22.69
N GLN A 238 11.16 6.75 -22.60
CA GLN A 238 12.56 6.58 -22.97
C GLN A 238 13.46 6.76 -21.75
N GLY A 239 14.66 6.17 -21.78
CA GLY A 239 15.64 6.33 -20.71
C GLY A 239 15.19 5.76 -19.37
N LEU A 240 14.75 4.50 -19.34
CA LEU A 240 14.34 3.80 -18.11
C LEU A 240 15.44 3.80 -17.04
N TRP A 241 16.71 3.76 -17.45
CA TRP A 241 17.80 3.73 -16.48
C TRP A 241 18.15 5.15 -15.99
N PRO A 242 18.13 5.41 -14.67
CA PRO A 242 18.48 6.72 -14.12
C PRO A 242 19.93 7.10 -14.41
N THR A 243 20.18 8.40 -14.56
CA THR A 243 21.55 8.92 -14.69
C THR A 243 22.28 8.88 -13.33
N LYS A 244 23.61 9.05 -13.33
CA LYS A 244 24.38 9.16 -12.06
C LYS A 244 23.90 10.31 -11.17
N GLN A 245 23.46 11.40 -11.79
CA GLN A 245 22.90 12.54 -11.07
C GLN A 245 21.57 12.15 -10.41
N ASP A 246 20.72 11.40 -11.12
CA ASP A 246 19.45 10.91 -10.58
C ASP A 246 19.65 9.99 -9.38
N PHE A 247 20.64 9.09 -9.44
CA PHE A 247 21.04 8.28 -8.29
C PHE A 247 21.44 9.13 -7.10
N LYS A 248 22.26 10.17 -7.33
CA LYS A 248 22.69 11.09 -6.27
C LYS A 248 21.51 11.84 -5.63
N ASP A 249 20.53 12.24 -6.44
CA ASP A 249 19.38 13.02 -5.98
C ASP A 249 18.31 12.14 -5.31
N MET A 250 18.07 10.91 -5.79
CA MET A 250 17.06 10.02 -5.21
C MET A 250 17.53 9.28 -3.96
N THR A 251 18.82 8.95 -3.84
CA THR A 251 19.36 8.21 -2.68
C THR A 251 18.99 8.85 -1.32
N PRO A 252 19.19 10.15 -1.07
CA PRO A 252 18.81 10.75 0.21
C PRO A 252 17.30 10.76 0.45
N ALA A 253 16.47 10.80 -0.60
CA ALA A 253 15.03 10.67 -0.47
C ALA A 253 14.64 9.23 -0.09
N VAL A 254 15.20 8.22 -0.76
CA VAL A 254 14.98 6.80 -0.48
C VAL A 254 15.42 6.45 0.95
N LEU A 255 16.58 6.91 1.39
CA LEU A 255 17.07 6.64 2.75
C LEU A 255 16.18 7.28 3.83
N ARG A 256 15.78 8.55 3.64
CA ARG A 256 14.86 9.23 4.57
C ARG A 256 13.49 8.55 4.59
N GLY A 257 12.95 8.23 3.42
CA GLY A 257 11.67 7.53 3.29
C GLY A 257 11.71 6.13 3.92
N THR A 258 12.80 5.38 3.72
CA THR A 258 12.98 4.06 4.33
C THR A 258 13.07 4.16 5.85
N PHE A 259 13.83 5.12 6.38
CA PHE A 259 13.96 5.31 7.82
C PHE A 259 12.63 5.72 8.46
N LEU A 260 11.96 6.75 7.91
CA LEU A 260 10.68 7.22 8.41
C LEU A 260 9.60 6.14 8.26
N GLY A 261 9.54 5.47 7.11
CA GLY A 261 8.60 4.39 6.85
C GLY A 261 8.82 3.19 7.77
N SER A 262 10.07 2.84 8.08
CA SER A 262 10.37 1.76 9.03
C SER A 262 10.03 2.14 10.47
N ALA A 263 10.32 3.38 10.88
CA ALA A 263 10.04 3.85 12.23
C ALA A 263 8.53 4.04 12.49
N LEU A 264 7.83 4.67 11.54
CA LEU A 264 6.40 4.95 11.64
C LEU A 264 5.54 3.75 11.25
N GLY A 265 6.03 2.86 10.39
CA GLY A 265 5.30 1.66 9.96
C GLY A 265 5.10 0.62 11.06
N ILE A 266 5.92 0.66 12.12
CA ILE A 266 5.73 -0.15 13.33
C ILE A 266 4.59 0.42 14.20
N LEU A 267 4.23 1.70 14.03
CA LEU A 267 3.18 2.32 14.84
C LEU A 267 1.79 1.83 14.40
N PRO A 268 0.90 1.50 15.35
CA PRO A 268 -0.44 1.04 15.03
C PRO A 268 -1.23 2.13 14.30
N GLY A 269 -1.88 1.76 13.20
CA GLY A 269 -2.75 2.65 12.40
C GLY A 269 -2.03 3.55 11.39
N GLY A 270 -0.69 3.51 11.31
CA GLY A 270 0.11 4.34 10.37
C GLY A 270 0.61 3.64 9.10
N GLY A 271 0.41 2.32 8.97
CA GLY A 271 0.85 1.54 7.81
C GLY A 271 -0.02 1.76 6.58
N ALA A 272 0.54 1.53 5.39
CA ALA A 272 -0.24 1.41 4.16
C ALA A 272 -1.15 0.17 4.30
N LEU A 273 -2.47 0.38 4.18
CA LEU A 273 -3.48 -0.68 4.22
C LEU A 273 -3.59 -1.34 2.85
#